data_AF-A0A521QD78-F1
#
_entry.id   AF-A0A521QD78-F1
#
_cell.length_a   1.000
_cell.length_b   1.000
_cell.length_c   1.000
_cell.angle_alpha   90.00
_cell.angle_beta   90.00
_cell.angle_gamma   90.00
#
_symmetry.space_group_name_H-M   'P 1'
#
loop_
_entity.id
_entity.type
_entity.pdbx_description
1 polymer ?
#
loop_
_entity_poly.entity_id
_entity_poly.type
_entity_poly.pdbx_seq_one_letter_code
_entity_poly.pdbx_strand_id
1 'polypeptide(L)'
;MLELGKTDWARVKAEAAHDAPIAFDAATDGYNPNDAQSVAAHWEGAAMKQGGVVVGRVRGANKRPTKEQVAVRYRPEVMAAFRASGRGWQTRMDAKLADWLTASL
;
A
#
# COMPACT_ATOMS: atom_id res chain seq x y z
N MET A 1 -35.36 13.66 3.01
CA MET A 1 -34.35 12.95 3.83
C MET A 1 -34.58 11.47 3.59
N LEU A 2 -33.78 10.83 2.74
CA LEU A 2 -33.89 9.39 2.48
C LEU A 2 -33.20 8.67 3.64
N GLU A 3 -33.98 7.93 4.42
CA GLU A 3 -33.48 6.95 5.39
C GLU A 3 -32.53 5.99 4.66
N LEU A 4 -31.21 6.16 4.84
CA LEU A 4 -30.20 5.21 4.40
C LEU A 4 -30.36 3.95 5.26
N GLY A 5 -31.25 3.08 4.78
CA GLY A 5 -31.76 1.90 5.47
C GLY A 5 -30.65 0.98 5.96
N LYS A 6 -30.83 0.49 7.19
CA LYS A 6 -30.05 -0.59 7.78
C LYS A 6 -30.04 -1.78 6.82
N THR A 7 -28.87 -2.34 6.52
CA THR A 7 -28.75 -3.53 5.67
C THR A 7 -29.66 -4.64 6.18
N ASP A 8 -30.54 -5.16 5.31
CA ASP A 8 -31.37 -6.33 5.62
C ASP A 8 -30.51 -7.59 5.66
N TRP A 9 -30.02 -7.90 6.86
CA TRP A 9 -29.19 -9.08 7.12
C TRP A 9 -29.94 -10.40 6.99
N ALA A 10 -31.28 -10.42 7.07
CA ALA A 10 -32.05 -11.64 6.88
C ALA A 10 -32.04 -12.05 5.41
N ARG A 11 -32.28 -11.09 4.50
CA ARG A 11 -32.16 -11.30 3.05
C ARG A 11 -30.75 -11.74 2.65
N VAL A 12 -29.72 -11.04 3.11
CA VAL A 12 -28.31 -11.36 2.77
C VAL A 12 -27.93 -12.78 3.21
N LYS A 13 -28.37 -13.21 4.41
CA LYS A 13 -28.13 -14.59 4.87
C LYS A 13 -28.88 -15.63 4.04
N ALA A 14 -30.11 -15.34 3.61
CA ALA A 14 -30.87 -16.23 2.75
C ALA A 14 -30.23 -16.37 1.36
N GLU A 15 -29.72 -15.27 0.80
CA GLU A 15 -28.99 -15.27 -0.48
C GLU A 15 -27.67 -16.02 -0.39
N ALA A 16 -26.90 -15.83 0.68
CA ALA A 16 -25.66 -16.58 0.91
C ALA A 16 -25.90 -18.09 1.04
N ALA A 17 -27.02 -18.50 1.65
CA ALA A 17 -27.38 -19.91 1.80
C ALA A 17 -27.72 -20.60 0.46
N HIS A 18 -28.05 -19.83 -0.59
CA HIS A 18 -28.33 -20.38 -1.92
C HIS A 18 -27.05 -20.77 -2.69
N ASP A 19 -25.87 -20.32 -2.23
CA ASP A 19 -24.57 -20.62 -2.83
C ASP A 19 -24.54 -20.41 -4.36
N ALA A 20 -25.21 -19.35 -4.82
CA ALA A 20 -25.28 -19.03 -6.24
C ALA A 20 -23.90 -18.57 -6.74
N PRO A 21 -23.48 -18.98 -7.96
CA PRO A 21 -22.23 -18.52 -8.54
C PRO A 21 -22.17 -16.99 -8.65
N ILE A 22 -21.03 -16.42 -8.24
CA ILE A 22 -20.74 -14.99 -8.34
C ILE A 22 -20.37 -14.67 -9.78
N ALA A 23 -20.82 -13.54 -10.33
CA ALA A 23 -20.36 -13.12 -11.65
C ALA A 23 -18.83 -12.94 -11.68
N PHE A 24 -18.16 -13.46 -12.72
CA PHE A 24 -16.72 -13.39 -12.90
C PHE A 24 -16.39 -13.00 -14.34
N ASP A 25 -15.53 -11.99 -14.51
CA ASP A 25 -14.96 -11.57 -15.78
C ASP A 25 -13.43 -11.71 -15.76
N ALA A 26 -12.89 -12.63 -16.56
CA ALA A 26 -11.46 -12.89 -16.64
C ALA A 26 -10.62 -11.71 -17.16
N ALA A 27 -11.24 -10.70 -17.82
CA ALA A 27 -10.54 -9.53 -18.31
C ALA A 27 -10.31 -8.47 -17.22
N THR A 28 -11.22 -8.36 -16.24
CA THR A 28 -11.16 -7.35 -15.18
C THR A 28 -10.81 -7.92 -13.82
N ASP A 29 -11.19 -9.16 -13.55
CA ASP A 29 -11.10 -9.76 -12.23
C ASP A 29 -9.81 -10.58 -12.12
N GLY A 30 -9.08 -10.40 -11.02
CA GLY A 30 -7.77 -11.02 -10.84
C GLY A 30 -7.79 -12.53 -10.56
N TYR A 31 -8.93 -13.10 -10.18
CA TYR A 31 -9.13 -14.53 -9.95
C TYR A 31 -10.61 -14.90 -10.07
N ASN A 32 -10.91 -16.17 -10.35
CA ASN A 32 -12.27 -16.69 -10.42
C ASN A 32 -12.74 -17.14 -9.02
N PRO A 33 -13.72 -16.48 -8.40
CA PRO A 33 -14.20 -16.84 -7.06
C PRO A 33 -15.00 -18.15 -7.02
N ASN A 34 -15.50 -18.63 -8.16
CA ASN A 34 -16.27 -19.88 -8.24
C ASN A 34 -15.41 -21.10 -8.58
N ASP A 35 -14.09 -20.93 -8.74
CA ASP A 35 -13.15 -22.02 -8.98
C ASP A 35 -12.21 -22.15 -7.78
N ALA A 36 -12.30 -23.27 -7.06
CA ALA A 36 -11.52 -23.51 -5.86
C ALA A 36 -10.00 -23.48 -6.11
N GLN A 37 -9.54 -23.89 -7.30
CA GLN A 37 -8.13 -23.85 -7.65
C GLN A 37 -7.65 -22.41 -7.88
N SER A 38 -8.42 -21.60 -8.62
CA SER A 38 -8.14 -20.18 -8.80
C SER A 38 -8.12 -19.41 -7.47
N VAL A 39 -9.07 -19.70 -6.57
CA VAL A 39 -9.09 -19.14 -5.21
C VAL A 39 -7.83 -19.52 -4.45
N ALA A 40 -7.48 -20.81 -4.41
CA ALA A 40 -6.30 -21.28 -3.68
C ALA A 40 -5.01 -20.63 -4.19
N ALA A 41 -4.84 -20.55 -5.52
CA ALA A 41 -3.69 -19.90 -6.15
C ALA A 41 -3.62 -18.40 -5.84
N HIS A 42 -4.77 -17.70 -5.81
CA HIS A 42 -4.81 -16.29 -5.46
C HIS A 42 -4.38 -16.02 -4.01
N TRP A 43 -4.75 -16.92 -3.09
CA TRP A 43 -4.41 -16.80 -1.67
C TRP A 43 -3.02 -17.38 -1.32
N GLU A 44 -2.37 -18.09 -2.23
CA GLU A 44 -1.06 -18.69 -1.99
C GLU A 44 -0.01 -17.61 -1.69
N GLY A 45 0.51 -17.62 -0.45
CA GLY A 45 1.51 -16.65 0.02
C GLY A 45 0.96 -15.25 0.36
N ALA A 46 -0.35 -15.04 0.29
CA ALA A 46 -0.97 -13.79 0.69
C ALA A 46 -0.72 -13.48 2.17
N ALA A 47 -0.51 -12.20 2.49
CA ALA A 47 -0.38 -11.75 3.86
C ALA A 47 -1.76 -11.35 4.42
N MET A 48 -2.25 -12.08 5.41
CA MET A 48 -3.56 -11.90 6.02
C MET A 48 -3.43 -11.39 7.46
N LYS A 49 -4.33 -10.51 7.90
CA LYS A 49 -4.42 -10.12 9.32
C LYS A 49 -5.38 -11.04 10.05
N GLN A 50 -4.87 -11.85 10.97
CA GLN A 50 -5.66 -12.70 11.86
C GLN A 50 -5.42 -12.24 13.30
N GLY A 51 -6.47 -11.73 13.97
CA GLY A 51 -6.38 -11.27 15.36
C GLY A 51 -5.37 -10.14 15.60
N GLY A 52 -5.14 -9.28 14.59
CA GLY A 52 -4.16 -8.19 14.66
C GLY A 52 -2.72 -8.59 14.28
N VAL A 53 -2.45 -9.89 14.09
CA VAL A 53 -1.16 -10.41 13.62
C VAL A 53 -1.21 -10.62 12.12
N VAL A 54 -0.18 -10.17 11.40
CA VAL A 54 -0.04 -10.47 9.97
C VAL A 54 0.60 -11.85 9.81
N VAL A 55 -0.14 -12.78 9.21
CA VAL A 55 0.31 -14.13 8.84
C VAL A 55 0.57 -14.15 7.33
N GLY A 56 1.75 -14.60 6.91
CA GLY A 56 2.19 -14.59 5.51
C GLY A 56 3.43 -13.72 5.27
N ARG A 57 3.92 -13.67 4.03
CA ARG A 57 5.18 -13.00 3.69
C ARG A 57 4.98 -11.50 3.54
N VAL A 58 5.17 -10.76 4.62
CA VAL A 58 5.31 -9.29 4.59
C VAL A 58 6.78 -8.89 4.60
N ARG A 59 7.11 -7.80 3.89
CA ARG A 59 8.41 -7.15 4.06
C ARG A 59 8.50 -6.66 5.50
N GLY A 60 9.41 -7.25 6.28
CA GLY A 60 9.66 -6.81 7.65
C GLY A 60 10.15 -5.36 7.69
N ALA A 61 10.10 -4.76 8.88
CA ALA A 61 10.69 -3.45 9.12
C ALA A 61 12.14 -3.42 8.61
N ASN A 62 12.55 -2.31 8.00
CA ASN A 62 13.92 -2.14 7.54
C ASN A 62 14.86 -2.14 8.75
N LYS A 63 15.56 -3.25 9.00
CA LYS A 63 16.41 -3.43 10.19
C LYS A 63 17.70 -2.60 10.16
N ARG A 64 18.06 -2.03 9.01
CA ARG A 64 19.25 -1.18 8.82
C ARG A 64 18.93 -0.04 7.84
N PRO A 65 18.22 1.02 8.27
CA PRO A 65 18.04 2.21 7.45
C PRO A 65 19.40 2.83 7.14
N THR A 66 19.68 3.07 5.85
CA THR A 66 20.91 3.77 5.42
C THR A 66 20.78 5.29 5.53
N LYS A 67 19.57 5.78 5.81
CA LYS A 67 19.24 7.20 5.94
C LYS A 67 18.46 7.41 7.22
N GLU A 68 18.82 8.45 7.96
CA GLU A 68 18.09 8.89 9.14
C GLU A 68 16.99 9.88 8.74
N GLN A 69 15.76 9.65 9.23
CA GLN A 69 14.65 10.57 9.00
C GLN A 69 14.61 11.61 10.13
N VAL A 70 14.95 12.86 9.81
CA VAL A 70 14.95 13.96 10.77
C VAL A 70 14.06 15.10 10.27
N ALA A 71 13.34 15.77 11.17
CA ALA A 71 12.53 16.93 10.83
C ALA A 71 13.40 18.21 10.85
N VAL A 72 13.86 18.65 9.68
CA VAL A 72 14.66 19.87 9.50
C VAL A 72 13.87 20.91 8.72
N ARG A 73 13.95 22.18 9.12
CA ARG A 73 13.33 23.30 8.41
C ARG A 73 14.37 24.01 7.54
N TYR A 74 14.08 24.13 6.25
CA TYR A 74 14.89 24.88 5.28
C TYR A 74 14.18 26.16 4.87
N ARG A 75 14.94 27.15 4.41
CA ARG A 75 14.39 28.36 3.79
C ARG A 75 13.52 27.99 2.57
N PRO A 76 12.38 28.68 2.35
CA PRO A 76 11.49 28.39 1.21
C PRO A 76 12.20 28.44 -0.14
N GLU A 77 13.06 29.44 -0.35
CA GLU A 77 13.81 29.63 -1.60
C GLU A 77 14.70 28.44 -1.94
N VAL A 78 15.36 27.84 -0.93
CA VAL A 78 16.23 26.67 -1.10
C VAL A 78 15.40 25.45 -1.53
N MET A 79 14.26 25.23 -0.86
CA MET A 79 13.36 24.14 -1.21
C MET A 79 12.76 24.32 -2.60
N ALA A 80 12.41 25.54 -2.99
CA ALA A 80 11.90 25.85 -4.32
C ALA A 80 12.93 25.51 -5.40
N ALA A 81 14.18 25.94 -5.23
CA ALA A 81 15.27 25.66 -6.16
C ALA A 81 15.50 24.16 -6.37
N PHE A 82 15.55 23.38 -5.29
CA PHE A 82 15.70 21.93 -5.42
C PHE A 82 14.46 21.29 -6.06
N ARG A 83 13.23 21.63 -5.64
CA ARG A 83 12.01 21.06 -6.25
C ARG A 83 11.92 21.34 -7.76
N ALA A 84 12.34 22.52 -8.20
CA ALA A 84 12.39 22.89 -9.62
C ALA A 84 13.32 22.00 -10.45
N SER A 85 14.31 21.34 -9.83
CA SER A 85 15.17 20.36 -10.51
C SER A 85 14.44 19.06 -10.91
N GLY A 86 13.18 18.88 -10.50
CA GLY A 86 12.33 17.76 -10.92
C GLY A 86 12.54 16.48 -10.12
N ARG A 87 12.25 15.33 -10.73
CA ARG A 87 12.34 14.00 -10.09
C ARG A 87 13.75 13.79 -9.52
N GLY A 88 13.82 13.28 -8.29
CA GLY A 88 15.08 13.04 -7.59
C GLY A 88 15.71 14.27 -6.92
N TRP A 89 14.97 15.37 -6.74
CA TRP A 89 15.51 16.58 -6.10
C TRP A 89 16.03 16.36 -4.68
N GLN A 90 15.40 15.47 -3.90
CA GLN A 90 15.87 15.12 -2.57
C GLN A 90 17.24 14.41 -2.63
N THR A 91 17.43 13.50 -3.59
CA THR A 91 18.72 12.83 -3.81
C THR A 91 19.81 13.83 -4.23
N ARG A 92 19.48 14.80 -5.09
CA ARG A 92 20.44 15.86 -5.46
C ARG A 92 20.79 16.75 -4.27
N MET A 93 19.82 17.08 -3.43
CA MET A 93 20.05 17.84 -2.21
C MET A 93 20.97 17.08 -1.24
N ASP A 94 20.69 15.80 -1.01
CA ASP A 94 21.50 14.89 -0.19
C ASP A 94 22.96 14.82 -0.68
N ALA A 95 23.17 14.63 -1.99
CA ALA A 95 24.50 14.63 -2.60
C ALA A 95 25.24 15.98 -2.41
N LYS A 96 24.54 17.11 -2.56
CA LYS A 96 25.16 18.44 -2.35
C LYS A 96 25.57 18.68 -0.90
N LEU A 97 24.81 18.17 0.07
CA LEU A 97 25.20 18.25 1.48
C LEU A 97 26.44 17.38 1.76
N ALA A 98 26.51 16.18 1.18
CA ALA A 98 27.69 15.32 1.28
C ALA A 98 28.94 15.95 0.64
N ASP A 99 28.81 16.49 -0.58
CA ASP A 99 29.89 17.20 -1.28
C ASP A 99 30.42 18.36 -0.43
N TRP A 100 29.51 19.15 0.18
CA TRP A 100 29.88 20.27 1.04
C TRP A 100 30.65 19.82 2.29
N LEU A 101 30.24 18.71 2.92
CA LEU A 101 30.95 18.14 4.06
C LEU A 101 32.36 17.70 3.68
N THR A 102 32.55 17.03 2.54
CA THR A 102 33.88 16.60 2.07
C THR A 102 34.77 17.78 1.65
N ALA A 103 34.19 18.86 1.14
CA ALA A 103 34.95 20.05 0.76
C ALA A 103 35.31 20.96 1.95
N SER A 104 34.59 20.84 3.08
CA SER A 104 34.69 21.76 4.22
C SER A 104 35.30 21.13 5.48
N LEU A 105 35.62 19.84 5.45
CA LEU A 105 36.26 19.06 6.52
C LEU A 105 37.56 18.46 6.01
#